data_AF-A0A1G8NWC8-F1
#
_entry.id   AF-A0A1G8NWC8-F1
#
_cell.length_a   1.000
_cell.length_b   1.000
_cell.length_c   1.000
_cell.angle_alpha   90.00
_cell.angle_beta   90.00
_cell.angle_gamma   90.00
#
_symmetry.space_group_name_H-M   'P 1'
#
loop_
_entity.id
_entity.type
_entity.pdbx_description
1 polymer ?
#
loop_
_entity_poly.entity_id
_entity_poly.type
_entity_poly.pdbx_seq_one_letter_code
_entity_poly.pdbx_strand_id
1 'polypeptide(L)'
;MMVNYTPMLCLAAALLAGCAMPPEGTEPEDLAAWDQAVTSVGCSLETESDYLPVELQTGQTRALVQEIAAYKVASEEAVRLDSGGVRLITGACAPVPSSPAPAAG
;
A
#
# COMPACT_ATOMS: atom_id res chain seq x y z
N MET A 1 53.05 -2.00 16.04
CA MET A 1 52.05 -1.63 15.02
C MET A 1 51.20 -2.85 14.73
N MET A 2 49.97 -2.89 15.24
CA MET A 2 49.00 -3.96 14.95
C MET A 2 48.29 -3.63 13.64
N VAL A 3 48.51 -4.44 12.62
CA VAL A 3 47.70 -4.42 11.39
C VAL A 3 46.46 -5.24 11.70
N ASN A 4 45.33 -4.55 11.86
CA ASN A 4 44.04 -5.15 12.19
C ASN A 4 43.42 -5.70 10.90
N TYR A 5 43.35 -7.02 10.78
CA TYR A 5 42.72 -7.72 9.67
C TYR A 5 41.23 -7.87 9.95
N THR A 6 40.38 -7.00 9.42
CA THR A 6 38.97 -7.32 9.14
C THR A 6 38.44 -6.31 8.14
N PRO A 7 38.31 -6.67 6.86
CA PRO A 7 37.09 -6.27 6.17
C PRO A 7 36.73 -7.24 5.03
N MET A 8 35.99 -8.32 5.27
CA MET A 8 35.19 -8.94 4.21
C MET A 8 34.26 -10.03 4.73
N LEU A 9 33.20 -9.67 5.46
CA LEU A 9 32.12 -10.63 5.69
C LEU A 9 30.80 -9.94 6.06
N CYS A 10 30.26 -9.10 5.19
CA CYS A 10 28.85 -8.64 5.29
C CYS A 10 28.35 -8.14 3.94
N LEU A 11 28.23 -9.00 2.92
CA LEU A 11 27.57 -8.62 1.66
C LEU A 11 26.78 -9.76 1.01
N ALA A 12 25.99 -10.50 1.81
CA ALA A 12 25.14 -11.58 1.28
C ALA A 12 23.72 -11.63 1.89
N ALA A 13 23.23 -10.55 2.49
CA ALA A 13 21.90 -10.53 3.12
C ALA A 13 20.93 -9.44 2.62
N ALA A 14 21.23 -8.78 1.49
CA ALA A 14 20.47 -7.60 1.02
C ALA A 14 19.42 -7.90 -0.06
N LEU A 15 19.03 -9.15 -0.32
CA LEU A 15 18.08 -9.50 -1.39
C LEU A 15 16.91 -10.39 -0.95
N LEU A 16 16.40 -10.18 0.26
CA LEU A 16 15.01 -10.52 0.55
C LEU A 16 14.18 -9.24 0.36
N ALA A 17 14.03 -8.80 -0.90
CA ALA A 17 12.87 -7.99 -1.23
C ALA A 17 11.67 -8.89 -0.91
N GLY A 18 11.04 -8.66 0.24
CA GLY A 18 9.95 -9.48 0.71
C GLY A 18 8.81 -9.35 -0.28
N CYS A 19 8.58 -10.39 -1.09
CA CYS A 19 7.36 -10.48 -1.86
C CYS A 19 6.21 -10.60 -0.86
N ALA A 20 5.44 -9.53 -0.66
CA ALA A 20 4.15 -9.65 0.00
C ALA A 20 3.30 -10.62 -0.82
N MET A 21 2.72 -11.63 -0.18
CA MET A 21 1.81 -12.56 -0.83
C MET A 21 0.38 -12.04 -0.69
N PRO A 22 -0.44 -12.09 -1.76
CA PRO A 22 -1.83 -11.69 -1.67
C PRO A 22 -2.60 -12.61 -0.71
N PRO A 23 -3.70 -12.13 -0.11
CA PRO A 23 -4.54 -12.95 0.77
C PRO A 23 -5.04 -14.23 0.11
N GLU A 24 -5.25 -15.28 0.89
CA GLU A 24 -5.72 -16.56 0.36
C GLU A 24 -7.07 -16.42 -0.35
N GLY A 25 -7.20 -17.05 -1.51
CA GLY A 25 -8.44 -17.01 -2.28
C GLY A 25 -8.73 -15.67 -2.97
N THR A 26 -7.71 -14.79 -3.12
CA THR A 26 -7.80 -13.60 -3.98
C THR A 26 -7.13 -13.83 -5.32
N GLU A 27 -7.85 -13.52 -6.39
CA GLU A 27 -7.31 -13.44 -7.74
C GLU A 27 -6.89 -11.98 -8.04
N PRO A 28 -6.06 -11.73 -9.07
CA PRO A 28 -5.65 -10.38 -9.45
C PRO A 28 -6.84 -9.43 -9.73
N GLU A 29 -7.93 -9.97 -10.27
CA GLU A 29 -9.17 -9.22 -10.53
C GLU A 29 -9.82 -8.72 -9.25
N ASP A 30 -9.75 -9.47 -8.15
CA ASP A 30 -10.30 -9.09 -6.85
C ASP A 30 -9.52 -7.90 -6.25
N LEU A 31 -8.19 -7.91 -6.42
CA LEU A 31 -7.31 -6.82 -6.00
C LEU A 31 -7.58 -5.55 -6.82
N ALA A 32 -7.78 -5.70 -8.13
CA ALA A 32 -8.13 -4.58 -9.00
C ALA A 32 -9.52 -4.02 -8.70
N ALA A 33 -10.50 -4.87 -8.39
CA ALA A 33 -11.83 -4.45 -7.96
C ALA A 33 -11.78 -3.68 -6.65
N TRP A 34 -10.95 -4.12 -5.70
CA TRP A 34 -10.69 -3.41 -4.46
C TRP A 34 -10.08 -2.03 -4.71
N ASP A 35 -9.04 -1.92 -5.56
CA ASP A 35 -8.41 -0.63 -5.89
C ASP A 35 -9.42 0.36 -6.51
N GLN A 36 -10.30 -0.12 -7.39
CA GLN A 36 -11.37 0.69 -7.98
C GLN A 36 -12.40 1.14 -6.95
N ALA A 37 -12.82 0.25 -6.04
CA ALA A 37 -13.76 0.59 -4.98
C ALA A 37 -13.15 1.57 -3.96
N VAL A 38 -11.87 1.46 -3.65
CA VAL A 38 -11.16 2.44 -2.79
C VAL A 38 -11.03 3.78 -3.48
N THR A 39 -10.79 3.79 -4.79
CA THR A 39 -10.79 5.01 -5.59
C THR A 39 -12.17 5.69 -5.56
N SER A 40 -13.27 4.93 -5.64
CA SER A 40 -14.62 5.50 -5.66
C SER A 40 -15.06 6.16 -4.34
N VAL A 41 -14.44 5.76 -3.22
CA VAL A 41 -14.67 6.38 -1.89
C VAL A 41 -13.67 7.49 -1.53
N GLY A 42 -12.73 7.82 -2.42
CA GLY A 42 -11.78 8.92 -2.22
C GLY A 42 -10.38 8.51 -1.75
N CYS A 43 -9.95 7.29 -2.09
CA CYS A 43 -8.58 6.77 -1.92
C CYS A 43 -8.13 6.47 -0.49
N SER A 44 -8.90 6.82 0.54
CA SER A 44 -8.54 6.63 1.94
C SER A 44 -9.65 5.84 2.66
N LEU A 45 -9.24 4.85 3.45
CA LEU A 45 -10.10 4.10 4.35
C LEU A 45 -9.64 4.41 5.78
N GLU A 46 -10.25 5.42 6.40
CA GLU A 46 -9.82 5.94 7.71
C GLU A 46 -10.62 5.34 8.86
N THR A 47 -11.88 5.07 8.59
CA THR A 47 -12.88 4.65 9.57
C THR A 47 -13.62 3.42 9.07
N GLU A 48 -14.25 2.68 9.99
CA GLU A 48 -15.03 1.49 9.65
C GLU A 48 -16.15 1.75 8.63
N SER A 49 -16.66 3.00 8.54
CA SER A 49 -17.64 3.41 7.55
C SER A 49 -17.09 3.48 6.13
N ASP A 50 -15.79 3.69 5.95
CA ASP A 50 -15.17 3.78 4.62
C ASP A 50 -15.00 2.40 3.98
N TYR A 51 -14.88 1.36 4.81
CA TYR A 51 -14.77 -0.04 4.37
C TYR A 51 -16.10 -0.62 3.87
N LEU A 52 -17.23 -0.15 4.39
CA LEU A 52 -18.55 -0.71 4.05
C LEU A 52 -18.90 -0.55 2.54
N PRO A 53 -18.71 0.63 1.91
CA PRO A 53 -18.91 0.74 0.47
C PRO A 53 -17.96 -0.13 -0.36
N VAL A 54 -16.75 -0.43 0.14
CA VAL A 54 -15.80 -1.30 -0.55
C VAL A 54 -16.33 -2.73 -0.58
N GLU A 55 -16.77 -3.25 0.57
CA GLU A 55 -17.41 -4.57 0.67
C GLU A 55 -18.62 -4.71 -0.26
N LEU A 56 -19.48 -3.69 -0.31
CA LEU A 56 -20.68 -3.72 -1.14
C LEU A 56 -20.36 -3.69 -2.63
N GLN A 57 -19.31 -2.99 -3.05
CA GLN A 57 -18.91 -2.89 -4.45
C GLN A 57 -18.18 -4.15 -4.93
N THR A 58 -17.35 -4.76 -4.08
CA THR A 58 -16.54 -5.93 -4.45
C THR A 58 -17.21 -7.26 -4.13
N GLY A 59 -18.21 -7.28 -3.24
CA GLY A 59 -18.80 -8.49 -2.69
C GLY A 59 -17.89 -9.24 -1.71
N GLN A 60 -16.77 -8.64 -1.30
CA GLN A 60 -15.81 -9.23 -0.37
C GLN A 60 -16.25 -9.06 1.09
N THR A 61 -15.78 -9.95 1.96
CA THR A 61 -16.03 -9.82 3.40
C THR A 61 -15.18 -8.70 4.00
N ARG A 62 -15.64 -8.10 5.10
CA ARG A 62 -14.87 -7.15 5.91
C ARG A 62 -13.43 -7.60 6.17
N ALA A 63 -13.26 -8.87 6.59
CA ALA A 63 -11.94 -9.44 6.87
C ALA A 63 -11.06 -9.42 5.62
N LEU A 64 -11.57 -9.88 4.48
CA LEU A 64 -10.83 -9.90 3.24
C LEU A 64 -10.45 -8.50 2.75
N VAL A 65 -11.38 -7.54 2.84
CA VAL A 65 -11.10 -6.13 2.49
C VAL A 65 -9.96 -5.56 3.35
N GLN A 66 -9.91 -5.90 4.64
CA GLN A 66 -8.84 -5.48 5.55
C GLN A 66 -7.53 -6.22 5.30
N GLU A 67 -7.57 -7.51 4.94
CA GLU A 67 -6.39 -8.28 4.54
C GLU A 67 -5.77 -7.73 3.26
N ILE A 68 -6.59 -7.39 2.26
CA ILE A 68 -6.13 -6.72 1.04
C ILE A 68 -5.54 -5.35 1.36
N ALA A 69 -6.16 -4.56 2.26
CA ALA A 69 -5.61 -3.29 2.71
C ALA A 69 -4.21 -3.46 3.35
N ALA A 70 -4.04 -4.48 4.20
CA ALA A 70 -2.75 -4.80 4.82
C ALA A 70 -1.72 -5.27 3.79
N TYR A 71 -2.14 -6.10 2.83
CA TYR A 71 -1.33 -6.54 1.71
C TYR A 71 -0.84 -5.35 0.87
N LYS A 72 -1.73 -4.43 0.49
CA LYS A 72 -1.37 -3.22 -0.29
C LYS A 72 -0.36 -2.35 0.44
N VAL A 73 -0.43 -2.24 1.77
CA VAL A 73 0.60 -1.57 2.57
C VAL A 73 1.93 -2.33 2.55
N ALA A 74 1.89 -3.65 2.69
CA ALA A 74 3.09 -4.49 2.65
C ALA A 74 3.77 -4.50 1.27
N SER A 75 2.99 -4.34 0.20
CA SER A 75 3.44 -4.22 -1.19
C SER A 75 3.86 -2.79 -1.58
N GLU A 76 3.87 -1.85 -0.64
CA GLU A 76 4.20 -0.44 -0.88
C GLU A 76 3.25 0.28 -1.87
N GLU A 77 2.06 -0.28 -2.09
CA GLU A 77 1.00 0.29 -2.93
C GLU A 77 0.04 1.18 -2.14
N ALA A 78 0.07 1.10 -0.81
CA ALA A 78 -0.68 1.93 0.11
C ALA A 78 0.18 2.34 1.32
N VAL A 79 -0.23 3.40 2.02
CA VAL A 79 0.42 3.87 3.25
C VAL A 79 -0.55 3.83 4.42
N ARG A 80 -0.01 3.65 5.62
CA ARG A 80 -0.77 3.82 6.87
C ARG A 80 -0.96 5.31 7.14
N LEU A 81 -2.15 5.66 7.61
CA LEU A 81 -2.49 7.01 8.06
C LEU A 81 -2.31 7.12 9.57
N ASP A 82 -2.10 8.33 10.08
CA ASP A 82 -2.00 8.59 11.52
C ASP A 82 -3.31 8.25 12.27
N SER A 83 -4.43 8.28 11.57
CA SER A 83 -5.75 7.82 12.06
C SER A 83 -5.82 6.30 12.30
N GLY A 84 -4.82 5.54 11.84
CA GLY A 84 -4.81 4.07 11.85
C GLY A 84 -5.37 3.45 10.56
N GLY A 85 -5.91 4.26 9.66
CA GLY A 85 -6.44 3.85 8.36
C GLY A 85 -5.37 3.59 7.31
N VAL A 86 -5.82 3.41 6.06
CA VAL A 86 -4.96 3.21 4.89
C VAL A 86 -5.28 4.20 3.78
N ARG A 87 -4.27 4.60 3.01
CA ARG A 87 -4.45 5.36 1.77
C ARG A 87 -3.75 4.66 0.62
N LEU A 88 -4.48 4.40 -0.45
CA LEU A 88 -3.90 3.92 -1.71
C LEU A 88 -3.04 5.03 -2.33
N ILE A 89 -1.87 4.66 -2.85
CA ILE A 89 -0.91 5.60 -3.48
C ILE A 89 -0.55 5.19 -4.91
N THR A 90 -1.33 4.28 -5.50
CA THR A 90 -1.18 3.80 -6.87
C THR A 90 -2.40 4.17 -7.71
N GLY A 91 -2.28 3.99 -9.03
CA GLY A 91 -3.39 4.24 -9.97
C GLY A 91 -3.91 5.66 -9.90
N ALA A 92 -5.25 5.81 -9.83
CA ALA A 92 -5.92 7.11 -9.71
C ALA A 92 -5.67 7.80 -8.37
N CYS A 93 -5.18 7.06 -7.37
CA CYS A 93 -4.87 7.57 -6.03
C CYS A 93 -3.40 8.00 -5.87
N ALA A 94 -2.60 7.88 -6.93
CA ALA A 94 -1.20 8.30 -6.92
C ALA A 94 -1.05 9.80 -6.57
N PRO A 95 -0.07 10.18 -5.72
CA PRO A 95 0.19 11.58 -5.43
C PRO A 95 0.58 12.34 -6.71
N VAL A 96 -0.19 13.36 -7.05
CA VAL A 96 0.23 14.32 -8.09
C VAL A 96 1.24 15.29 -7.46
N PRO A 97 2.45 15.46 -8.04
CA PRO A 97 3.34 16.50 -7.57
C PRO A 97 2.67 17.85 -7.80
N SER A 98 2.48 18.62 -6.72
CA SER A 98 1.95 19.97 -6.81
C SER A 98 2.92 20.83 -7.64
N SER A 99 2.48 21.31 -8.80
CA SER A 99 3.23 22.27 -9.59
C SER A 99 3.46 23.54 -8.75
N PRO A 100 4.69 24.11 -8.69
CA PRO A 100 4.89 25.37 -8.01
C PRO A 100 4.04 26.45 -8.70
N ALA A 101 3.29 27.22 -7.91
CA ALA A 101 2.50 28.34 -8.40
C ALA A 101 3.37 29.26 -9.29
N PRO A 102 2.87 29.76 -10.43
CA PRO A 102 3.65 30.67 -11.26
C PRO A 102 4.00 31.89 -10.42
N ALA A 103 5.30 32.19 -10.34
CA ALA A 103 5.78 33.39 -9.69
C ALA A 103 5.08 34.60 -10.34
N ALA A 104 4.22 35.26 -9.58
CA ALA A 104 3.64 36.53 -9.99
C ALA A 104 4.78 37.54 -10.13
N GLY A 105 5.07 37.91 -11.38
CA GLY A 105 5.94 39.03 -11.73
C GLY A 105 5.17 40.34 -11.76
#